data_AF-L9LA93-F1
#
_entry.id   AF-L9LA93-F1
#
_cell.length_a   1.000
_cell.length_b   1.000
_cell.length_c   1.000
_cell.angle_alpha   90.00
_cell.angle_beta   90.00
_cell.angle_gamma   90.00
#
_symmetry.space_group_name_H-M   'P 1'
#
loop_
_entity.id
_entity.type
_entity.pdbx_description
1 polymer ?
#
loop_
_entity_poly.entity_id
_entity_poly.type
_entity_poly.pdbx_seq_one_letter_code
_entity_poly.pdbx_strand_id
1 'polypeptide(L)'
;MEGVQEKKKKFPAVAETKKKTPAVADTLKKKCRNFAELKIQCLRKKFAQNMLRKARRKVIYEKAKHCRKEYRQMYRTEIRRARMARKAGNFSVPAEPKLAFVIIRIRGISGWA
;
A
#
# COMPACT_ATOMS: atom_id res chain seq x y z
N MET A 1 26.29 33.30 79.48
CA MET A 1 27.71 33.70 79.45
C MET A 1 28.35 32.92 78.32
N GLU A 2 29.05 33.67 77.44
CA GLU A 2 29.93 33.21 76.35
C GLU A 2 29.27 32.38 75.24
N GLY A 3 29.12 32.84 73.99
CA GLY A 3 29.96 33.80 73.25
C GLY A 3 31.06 33.04 72.51
N VAL A 4 30.73 32.42 71.37
CA VAL A 4 31.73 32.01 70.39
C VAL A 4 31.35 32.64 69.05
N GLN A 5 32.12 33.66 68.69
CA GLN A 5 32.12 34.26 67.36
C GLN A 5 33.03 33.41 66.48
N GLU A 6 32.53 32.91 65.35
CA GLU A 6 33.41 32.66 64.19
C GLU A 6 32.83 33.27 62.91
N LYS A 7 33.45 34.40 62.57
CA LYS A 7 33.98 34.75 61.24
C LYS A 7 33.01 34.73 60.05
N LYS A 8 32.62 35.95 59.70
CA LYS A 8 32.29 36.40 58.33
C LYS A 8 33.18 35.75 57.28
N LYS A 9 32.56 35.14 56.27
CA LYS A 9 33.07 35.12 54.90
C LYS A 9 31.97 35.64 53.97
N LYS A 10 32.05 36.94 53.68
CA LYS A 10 31.37 37.57 52.54
C LYS A 10 32.15 37.28 51.26
N PHE A 11 31.46 37.46 50.13
CA PHE A 11 31.89 37.58 48.72
C PHE A 11 31.53 36.39 47.82
N PRO A 12 31.11 36.63 46.55
CA PRO A 12 30.21 37.70 46.08
C PRO A 12 29.07 37.14 45.21
N ALA A 13 28.02 37.95 45.04
CA ALA A 13 27.04 37.80 43.98
C ALA A 13 27.75 37.79 42.62
N VAL A 14 27.76 36.64 41.94
CA VAL A 14 28.14 36.54 40.53
C VAL A 14 26.87 36.27 39.74
N ALA A 15 26.47 37.34 39.04
CA ALA A 15 25.71 37.36 37.81
C ALA A 15 24.41 36.55 37.79
N GLU A 16 23.32 37.28 37.79
CA GLU A 16 22.13 36.93 37.02
C GLU A 16 22.56 36.49 35.61
N THR A 17 22.80 35.20 35.41
CA THR A 17 22.70 34.60 34.08
C THR A 17 21.23 34.70 33.76
N LYS A 18 20.83 35.82 33.13
CA LYS A 18 19.61 35.91 32.35
C LYS A 18 19.59 34.63 31.53
N LYS A 19 18.76 33.66 31.94
CA LYS A 19 18.49 32.43 31.19
C LYS A 19 17.81 32.90 29.92
N LYS A 20 18.59 33.35 28.94
CA LYS A 20 18.21 33.32 27.55
C LYS A 20 18.00 31.84 27.28
N THR A 21 16.76 31.36 27.44
CA THR A 21 16.35 30.16 26.72
C THR A 21 16.84 30.38 25.30
N PRO A 22 17.78 29.54 24.81
CA PRO A 22 18.42 29.85 23.56
C PRO A 22 17.32 29.78 22.51
N ALA A 23 17.15 30.82 21.70
CA ALA A 23 16.17 30.83 20.61
C ALA A 23 16.26 29.57 19.71
N VAL A 24 17.43 28.90 19.74
CA VAL A 24 17.72 27.59 19.15
C VAL A 24 16.93 26.43 19.79
N ALA A 25 16.70 26.41 21.11
CA ALA A 25 15.94 25.34 21.78
C ALA A 25 14.43 25.40 21.46
N ASP A 26 13.86 26.60 21.39
CA ASP A 26 12.43 26.77 21.05
C ASP A 26 12.15 26.46 19.58
N THR A 27 13.09 26.76 18.68
CA THR A 27 13.01 26.36 17.27
C THR A 27 13.18 24.84 17.06
N LEU A 28 14.05 24.19 17.85
CA LEU A 28 14.17 22.72 17.85
C LEU A 28 12.88 22.02 18.35
N LYS A 29 12.26 22.52 19.42
CA LYS A 29 10.97 21.98 19.91
C LYS A 29 9.85 22.08 18.86
N LYS A 30 9.77 23.20 18.13
CA LYS A 30 8.81 23.37 17.02
C LYS A 30 9.09 22.39 15.87
N LYS A 31 10.35 22.21 15.48
CA LYS A 31 10.74 21.21 14.46
C LYS A 31 10.33 19.79 14.89
N CYS A 32 10.59 19.40 16.13
CA CYS A 32 10.21 18.09 16.65
C CYS A 32 8.69 17.86 16.62
N ARG A 33 7.88 18.86 16.97
CA ARG A 33 6.41 18.81 16.86
C ARG A 33 5.95 18.63 15.42
N ASN A 34 6.51 19.42 14.50
CA ASN A 34 6.19 19.31 13.07
C ASN A 34 6.54 17.91 12.51
N PHE A 35 7.69 17.35 12.87
CA PHE A 35 8.05 15.98 12.46
C PHE A 35 7.12 14.92 13.05
N ALA A 36 6.68 15.08 14.30
CA ALA A 36 5.71 14.19 14.92
C ALA A 36 4.35 14.26 14.21
N GLU A 37 3.85 15.46 13.91
CA GLU A 37 2.61 15.69 13.18
C GLU A 37 2.67 15.10 11.76
N LEU A 38 3.77 15.30 11.03
CA LEU A 38 3.98 14.72 9.71
C LEU A 38 3.99 13.18 9.75
N LYS A 39 4.63 12.58 10.76
CA LYS A 39 4.60 11.13 10.98
C LYS A 39 3.17 10.63 11.24
N ILE A 40 2.42 11.32 12.10
CA ILE A 40 1.02 10.98 12.40
C ILE A 40 0.16 11.05 11.12
N GLN A 41 0.31 12.11 10.32
CA GLN A 41 -0.40 12.26 9.05
C GLN A 41 -0.02 11.17 8.03
N CYS A 42 1.26 10.82 7.93
CA CYS A 42 1.73 9.74 7.06
C CYS A 42 1.12 8.39 7.45
N LEU A 43 1.10 8.07 8.75
CA LEU A 43 0.50 6.85 9.27
C LEU A 43 -1.01 6.79 8.99
N ARG A 44 -1.73 7.91 9.18
CA ARG A 44 -3.17 8.00 8.85
C ARG A 44 -3.43 7.74 7.36
N LYS A 45 -2.64 8.36 6.47
CA LYS A 45 -2.74 8.15 5.01
C LYS A 45 -2.43 6.69 4.64
N LYS A 46 -1.37 6.10 5.21
CA LYS A 46 -1.01 4.70 5.00
C LYS A 46 -2.10 3.74 5.47
N PHE A 47 -2.72 4.03 6.61
CA PHE A 47 -3.83 3.23 7.13
C PHE A 47 -5.05 3.27 6.20
N ALA A 48 -5.47 4.47 5.78
CA ALA A 48 -6.58 4.64 4.85
C ALA A 48 -6.34 3.92 3.52
N GLN A 49 -5.14 4.06 2.93
CA GLN A 49 -4.77 3.35 1.71
C GLN A 49 -4.75 1.83 1.89
N ASN A 50 -4.29 1.33 3.05
CA ASN A 50 -4.29 -0.10 3.35
C ASN A 50 -5.71 -0.66 3.47
N MET A 51 -6.64 0.07 4.08
CA MET A 51 -8.04 -0.35 4.14
C MET A 51 -8.65 -0.43 2.73
N LEU A 52 -8.39 0.58 1.89
CA LEU A 52 -8.84 0.56 0.49
C LEU A 52 -8.24 -0.62 -0.30
N ARG A 53 -6.95 -0.91 -0.11
CA ARG A 53 -6.29 -2.07 -0.75
C ARG A 53 -6.90 -3.39 -0.29
N LYS A 54 -7.22 -3.53 1.00
CA LYS A 54 -7.87 -4.73 1.54
C LYS A 54 -9.27 -4.92 0.93
N ALA A 55 -10.06 -3.86 0.84
CA ALA A 55 -11.38 -3.90 0.20
C ALA A 55 -11.28 -4.29 -1.29
N ARG A 56 -10.35 -3.68 -2.04
CA ARG A 56 -10.10 -4.00 -3.45
C ARG A 56 -9.69 -5.46 -3.65
N ARG A 57 -8.83 -6.01 -2.78
CA ARG A 57 -8.41 -7.42 -2.85
C ARG A 57 -9.59 -8.38 -2.68
N LYS A 58 -10.52 -8.10 -1.76
CA LYS A 58 -11.74 -8.91 -1.60
C LYS A 58 -12.57 -8.93 -2.88
N VAL A 59 -12.76 -7.76 -3.51
CA VAL A 59 -13.51 -7.66 -4.78
C VAL A 59 -12.82 -8.44 -5.90
N ILE A 60 -11.49 -8.30 -6.05
CA ILE A 60 -10.71 -9.03 -7.06
C ILE A 60 -10.82 -10.55 -6.83
N TYR A 61 -10.77 -10.99 -5.58
CA TYR A 61 -10.90 -12.40 -5.22
C TYR A 61 -12.26 -12.99 -5.63
N GLU A 62 -13.35 -12.31 -5.29
CA GLU A 62 -14.70 -12.76 -5.68
C GLU A 62 -14.88 -12.76 -7.21
N LYS A 63 -14.35 -11.75 -7.91
CA LYS A 63 -14.36 -11.70 -9.38
C LYS A 63 -13.58 -12.86 -9.99
N ALA A 64 -12.39 -13.18 -9.47
CA ALA A 64 -11.59 -14.30 -9.94
C ALA A 64 -12.28 -15.66 -9.71
N LYS A 65 -12.94 -15.82 -8.56
CA LYS A 65 -13.75 -17.01 -8.24
C LYS A 65 -14.91 -17.17 -9.22
N HIS A 66 -15.61 -16.08 -9.54
CA HIS A 66 -16.72 -16.08 -10.49
C HIS A 66 -16.24 -16.44 -11.90
N CYS A 67 -15.20 -15.75 -12.39
CA CYS A 67 -14.58 -16.01 -13.68
C CYS A 67 -14.20 -17.50 -13.84
N ARG A 68 -13.51 -18.08 -12.85
CA ARG A 68 -13.16 -19.52 -12.88
C ARG A 68 -14.39 -20.43 -13.01
N LYS A 69 -15.50 -20.09 -12.35
CA LYS A 69 -16.74 -20.86 -12.40
C LYS A 69 -17.39 -20.75 -13.77
N GLU A 70 -17.45 -19.55 -14.35
CA GLU A 70 -18.01 -19.30 -15.68
C GLU A 70 -17.26 -20.11 -16.75
N TYR A 71 -15.93 -20.03 -16.80
CA TYR A 71 -15.12 -20.80 -17.76
C TYR A 71 -15.35 -22.31 -17.65
N ARG A 72 -15.45 -22.84 -16.42
CA ARG A 72 -15.78 -24.26 -16.20
C ARG A 72 -17.18 -24.61 -16.70
N GLN A 73 -18.16 -23.74 -16.48
CA GLN A 73 -19.52 -23.95 -16.94
C GLN A 73 -19.59 -23.91 -18.46
N MET A 74 -18.99 -22.92 -19.12
CA MET A 74 -18.93 -22.81 -20.58
C MET A 74 -18.38 -24.09 -21.21
N TYR A 75 -17.21 -24.56 -20.77
CA TYR A 75 -16.60 -25.79 -21.27
C TYR A 75 -17.50 -27.02 -21.08
N ARG A 76 -18.12 -27.16 -19.91
CA ARG A 76 -19.07 -28.26 -19.65
C ARG A 76 -20.31 -28.18 -20.53
N THR A 77 -20.83 -26.97 -20.77
CA THR A 77 -22.02 -26.77 -21.60
C THR A 77 -21.77 -27.12 -23.06
N GLU A 78 -20.60 -26.78 -23.60
CA GLU A 78 -20.18 -27.16 -24.96
C GLU A 78 -20.11 -28.68 -25.11
N ILE A 79 -19.45 -29.36 -24.16
CA ILE A 79 -19.39 -30.83 -24.13
C ILE A 79 -20.80 -31.43 -24.04
N ARG A 80 -21.65 -30.89 -23.15
CA ARG A 80 -23.02 -31.37 -23.00
C ARG A 80 -23.81 -31.22 -24.30
N ARG A 81 -23.69 -30.09 -24.99
CA ARG A 81 -24.35 -29.83 -26.27
C ARG A 81 -23.93 -30.84 -27.33
N ALA A 82 -22.62 -31.08 -27.45
CA ALA A 82 -22.09 -32.09 -28.36
C ALA A 82 -22.61 -33.50 -28.05
N ARG A 83 -22.69 -33.89 -26.78
CA ARG A 83 -23.24 -35.19 -26.36
C ARG A 83 -24.73 -35.32 -26.65
N MET A 84 -25.53 -34.30 -26.37
CA MET A 84 -26.97 -34.32 -26.66
C MET A 84 -27.24 -34.41 -28.16
N ALA A 85 -26.49 -33.67 -28.97
CA ALA A 85 -26.60 -33.74 -30.43
C ALA A 85 -26.28 -35.16 -30.94
N ARG A 86 -25.16 -35.75 -30.51
CA ARG A 86 -24.81 -37.14 -30.85
C ARG A 86 -25.89 -38.14 -30.41
N LYS A 87 -26.47 -37.99 -29.23
CA LYS A 87 -27.56 -38.86 -28.74
C LYS A 87 -28.82 -38.75 -29.61
N ALA A 88 -29.12 -37.55 -30.10
CA ALA A 88 -30.27 -37.29 -30.97
C ALA A 88 -29.99 -37.57 -32.46
N GLY A 89 -28.77 -37.99 -32.84
CA GLY A 89 -28.37 -38.13 -34.25
C GLY A 89 -28.12 -36.81 -34.98
N ASN A 90 -28.10 -35.69 -34.25
CA ASN A 90 -27.90 -34.34 -34.81
C ASN A 90 -26.44 -33.88 -34.67
N PHE A 91 -26.06 -32.85 -35.42
CA PHE A 91 -24.73 -32.23 -35.35
C PHE A 91 -24.75 -30.95 -34.51
N SER A 92 -23.74 -30.77 -33.64
CA SER A 92 -23.54 -29.54 -32.88
C SER A 92 -22.32 -28.81 -33.42
N VAL A 93 -22.54 -27.69 -34.12
CA VAL A 93 -21.46 -26.84 -34.64
C VAL A 93 -20.96 -25.92 -33.51
N PRO A 94 -19.67 -25.96 -33.13
CA PRO A 94 -19.10 -25.05 -32.15
C PRO A 94 -19.05 -23.62 -32.70
N ALA A 95 -19.06 -22.62 -31.82
CA ALA A 95 -18.92 -21.22 -32.24
C ALA A 95 -17.50 -20.95 -32.73
N GLU A 96 -17.38 -20.09 -33.74
CA GLU A 96 -16.07 -19.68 -34.26
C GLU A 96 -15.25 -18.95 -33.18
N PRO A 97 -13.95 -19.26 -33.05
CA PRO A 97 -13.08 -18.62 -32.07
C PRO A 97 -12.85 -17.15 -32.46
N LYS A 98 -13.09 -16.23 -31.51
CA LYS A 98 -13.01 -14.77 -31.75
C LYS A 98 -11.63 -14.16 -31.54
N LEU A 99 -10.73 -14.86 -30.84
CA LEU A 99 -9.44 -14.35 -30.41
C LEU A 99 -8.32 -15.20 -31.01
N ALA A 100 -7.35 -14.55 -31.65
CA ALA A 100 -6.13 -15.17 -32.13
C ALA A 100 -4.92 -14.43 -31.55
N PHE A 101 -3.92 -15.19 -31.06
CA PHE A 101 -2.67 -14.62 -30.55
C PHE A 101 -1.63 -14.52 -31.67
N VAL A 102 -1.50 -13.36 -32.31
CA VAL A 102 -0.63 -13.14 -33.49
C VAL A 102 0.67 -12.37 -33.14
N ILE A 103 1.29 -12.68 -32.00
CA ILE A 103 2.43 -11.90 -31.47
C ILE A 103 3.73 -12.71 -31.47
N ILE A 104 3.66 -14.02 -31.72
CA ILE A 104 4.84 -14.86 -31.90
C ILE A 104 5.35 -14.62 -33.33
N ARG A 105 6.25 -13.64 -33.49
CA ARG A 105 6.93 -13.41 -34.77
C ARG A 105 7.86 -14.60 -35.05
N ILE A 106 7.70 -15.24 -36.21
CA ILE A 106 8.51 -16.40 -36.63
C ILE A 106 9.80 -15.95 -37.36
N ARG A 107 9.79 -14.79 -38.01
CA ARG A 107 10.94 -14.22 -38.73
C ARG A 107 11.53 -13.03 -37.98
N GLY A 108 12.87 -13.00 -37.88
CA GLY A 108 13.63 -11.85 -37.37
C GLY A 108 13.68 -10.68 -38.35
N ILE A 109 14.26 -9.56 -37.92
CA ILE A 109 14.28 -8.30 -38.69
C ILE A 109 15.31 -8.33 -39.84
N SER A 110 16.33 -9.19 -39.76
CA SER A 110 17.50 -9.23 -40.66
C SER A 110 17.28 -9.93 -42.01
N GLY A 111 16.06 -9.94 -42.54
CA GLY A 111 15.72 -10.52 -43.85
C GLY A 111 14.46 -9.91 -44.47
N TRP A 112 14.13 -8.69 -44.04
CA TRP A 112 13.03 -7.86 -44.55
C TRP A 112 13.56 -6.56 -45.20
N ALA A 113 14.88 -6.45 -45.38
CA ALA A 113 15.55 -5.42 -46.16
C ALA A 113 15.93 -5.98 -47.53
#